data_AF-A0A4R0NHP8-F1
#
_entry.id   AF-A0A4R0NHP8-F1
#
_cell.length_a   1.000
_cell.length_b   1.000
_cell.length_c   1.000
_cell.angle_alpha   90.00
_cell.angle_beta   90.00
_cell.angle_gamma   90.00
#
_symmetry.space_group_name_H-M   'P 1'
#
loop_
_entity.id
_entity.type
_entity.pdbx_description
1 polymer ?
#
loop_
_entity_poly.entity_id
_entity_poly.type
_entity_poly.pdbx_seq_one_letter_code
_entity_poly.pdbx_strand_id
1 'polypeptide(L)' 'MKTKMKLIASLKIWVVIYPSITFALHLLSKSSMEIPLYLKTFLLTLVLVPWMVFIGVPFVDALIKIVLEKEKQRES' A
#
# COMPACT_ATOMS: atom_id res chain seq x y z
N MET A 1 17.88 -17.75 6.08
CA MET A 1 17.47 -16.74 5.07
C MET A 1 17.52 -15.36 5.72
N LYS A 2 18.28 -14.43 5.13
CA LYS A 2 18.74 -13.17 5.77
C LYS A 2 17.57 -12.31 6.25
N THR A 3 17.39 -12.14 7.55
CA THR A 3 16.33 -11.34 8.22
C THR A 3 16.11 -9.96 7.59
N LYS A 4 17.19 -9.34 7.09
CA LYS A 4 17.17 -8.07 6.36
C LYS A 4 16.18 -8.07 5.17
N MET A 5 16.12 -9.15 4.39
CA MET A 5 15.23 -9.25 3.23
C MET A 5 13.75 -9.27 3.64
N LYS A 6 13.42 -9.96 4.75
CA LYS A 6 12.06 -10.01 5.28
C LYS A 6 11.62 -8.65 5.81
N LEU A 7 12.53 -7.93 6.48
CA LEU A 7 12.26 -6.60 7.05
C LEU A 7 11.99 -5.55 5.97
N ILE A 8 12.77 -5.57 4.89
CA ILE A 8 12.54 -4.69 3.73
C ILE A 8 11.18 -5.01 3.09
N ALA A 9 10.84 -6.29 2.91
CA ALA A 9 9.55 -6.69 2.36
C ALA A 9 8.38 -6.23 3.24
N SER A 10 8.46 -6.39 4.57
CA SER A 10 7.41 -5.91 5.47
C SER A 10 7.27 -4.39 5.44
N LEU A 11 8.37 -3.65 5.34
CA LEU A 11 8.34 -2.19 5.27
C LEU A 11 7.71 -1.70 3.96
N LYS A 12 8.03 -2.34 2.83
CA LYS A 12 7.38 -2.07 1.53
C LYS A 12 5.86 -2.22 1.62
N ILE A 13 5.42 -3.33 2.19
CA ILE A 13 3.99 -3.61 2.38
C ILE A 13 3.36 -2.55 3.31
N TRP A 14 4.02 -2.20 4.41
CA TRP A 14 3.52 -1.20 5.35
C TRP A 14 3.32 0.19 4.72
N VAL A 15 4.30 0.66 3.93
CA VAL A 15 4.23 1.93 3.20
C VAL A 15 3.09 1.96 2.18
N VAL A 16 2.70 0.82 1.61
CA VAL A 16 1.53 0.72 0.72
C VAL A 16 0.23 0.74 1.51
N ILE A 17 0.15 -0.07 2.58
CA ILE A 17 -1.08 -0.33 3.33
C ILE A 17 -1.59 0.95 4.01
N TYR A 18 -0.75 1.64 4.78
CA TYR A 18 -1.19 2.73 5.64
C TYR A 18 -1.86 3.90 4.88
N PRO A 19 -1.25 4.47 3.81
CA PRO A 19 -1.89 5.52 3.03
C PRO A 19 -3.10 4.99 2.24
N SER A 20 -3.06 3.75 1.74
CA SER A 20 -4.20 3.16 1.02
C SER A 20 -5.42 3.03 1.92
N ILE A 21 -5.25 2.50 3.14
CA ILE A 21 -6.34 2.38 4.12
C ILE A 21 -6.84 3.77 4.50
N THR A 22 -5.94 4.71 4.78
CA THR A 22 -6.31 6.07 5.17
C THR A 22 -7.14 6.76 4.09
N PHE A 23 -6.73 6.65 2.81
CA PHE A 23 -7.46 7.21 1.68
C PHE A 23 -8.83 6.56 1.50
N ALA A 24 -8.87 5.22 1.53
CA ALA A 24 -10.10 4.47 1.35
C ALA A 24 -11.09 4.73 2.50
N LEU A 25 -10.62 4.81 3.75
CA LEU A 25 -11.43 5.20 4.90
C LEU A 25 -11.90 6.65 4.81
N HIS A 26 -11.09 7.57 4.33
CA HIS A 26 -11.52 8.96 4.13
C HIS A 26 -12.66 9.05 3.11
N LEU A 27 -12.56 8.31 2.01
CA LEU A 27 -13.60 8.24 0.98
C LEU A 27 -14.88 7.60 1.53
N LEU A 28 -14.76 6.50 2.29
CA LEU A 28 -15.90 5.81 2.90
C LEU A 28 -16.53 6.59 4.06
N SER A 29 -15.74 7.38 4.79
CA SER A 29 -16.21 8.25 5.88
C SER A 29 -16.98 9.46 5.37
N LYS A 30 -16.71 9.92 4.15
CA LYS A 30 -17.50 10.97 3.47
C LYS A 30 -18.80 10.43 2.87
N SER A 31 -18.96 9.12 2.78
CA SER A 31 -20.21 8.52 2.33
C SER A 31 -21.28 8.72 3.40
N SER A 32 -22.27 9.59 3.12
CA SER A 32 -23.46 9.84 3.94
C SER A 32 -24.39 8.62 4.08
N MET A 33 -23.94 7.45 3.63
CA MET A 33 -24.71 6.24 3.56
C MET A 33 -24.63 5.53 4.93
N GLU A 34 -25.78 5.40 5.61
CA GLU A 34 -25.97 4.69 6.89
C GLU A 34 -25.84 3.16 6.73
N ILE A 35 -24.75 2.72 6.09
CA ILE A 35 -24.49 1.30 5.88
C ILE A 35 -23.90 0.71 7.19
N PRO A 36 -24.36 -0.47 7.64
CA PRO A 36 -23.76 -1.18 8.76
C PRO A 36 -22.25 -1.34 8.64
N LEU A 37 -21.54 -1.26 9.77
CA LEU A 37 -20.07 -1.27 9.82
C LEU A 37 -19.46 -2.48 9.10
N TYR A 38 -20.05 -3.67 9.25
CA TYR A 38 -19.54 -4.88 8.62
C TYR A 38 -19.59 -4.83 7.09
N LEU A 39 -20.63 -4.23 6.50
CA LEU A 39 -20.73 -4.03 5.04
C LEU A 39 -19.75 -2.96 4.55
N LYS A 40 -19.56 -1.87 5.32
CA LYS A 40 -18.54 -0.86 5.02
C LYS A 40 -17.16 -1.50 4.95
N THR A 41 -16.82 -2.30 5.97
CA THR A 41 -15.54 -3.02 6.02
C THR A 41 -15.41 -4.05 4.89
N PHE A 42 -16.48 -4.75 4.54
CA PHE A 42 -16.48 -5.69 3.42
C PHE A 42 -16.19 -5.00 2.08
N LEU A 43 -16.89 -3.91 1.77
CA LEU A 43 -16.64 -3.13 0.56
C LEU A 43 -15.23 -2.53 0.54
N LEU A 44 -14.78 -2.03 1.71
CA LEU A 44 -13.42 -1.52 1.88
C LEU A 44 -12.40 -2.58 1.50
N THR A 45 -12.49 -3.79 2.05
CA THR A 45 -11.50 -4.86 1.79
C THR A 45 -11.60 -5.39 0.36
N LEU A 46 -12.79 -5.49 -0.21
CA LEU A 46 -13.02 -5.94 -1.58
C LEU A 46 -12.33 -5.01 -2.61
N VAL A 47 -12.29 -3.70 -2.34
CA VAL A 47 -11.57 -2.73 -3.18
C VAL A 47 -10.08 -2.67 -2.81
N LEU A 48 -9.78 -2.58 -1.52
CA LEU A 48 -8.44 -2.30 -1.03
C LEU A 48 -7.46 -3.44 -1.28
N VAL A 49 -7.89 -4.70 -1.12
CA VAL A 49 -7.03 -5.87 -1.32
C VAL A 49 -6.52 -5.96 -2.77
N PRO A 50 -7.38 -6.01 -3.81
CA PRO A 50 -6.91 -6.04 -5.19
C PRO A 50 -6.12 -4.78 -5.55
N TRP A 51 -6.52 -3.60 -5.05
CA TRP A 51 -5.75 -2.36 -5.23
C TRP A 51 -4.30 -2.51 -4.75
N MET A 52 -4.11 -3.01 -3.52
CA MET A 52 -2.77 -3.16 -2.96
C MET A 52 -1.95 -4.24 -3.68
N VAL A 53 -2.57 -5.35 -4.07
CA VAL A 53 -1.86 -6.47 -4.71
C VAL A 53 -1.46 -6.14 -6.15
N PHE A 54 -2.36 -5.57 -6.95
CA PHE A 54 -2.13 -5.33 -8.36
C PHE A 54 -1.48 -3.98 -8.67
N ILE A 55 -1.69 -2.96 -7.82
CA ILE A 55 -1.22 -1.60 -8.08
C ILE A 55 -0.24 -1.15 -6.99
N GLY A 56 -0.66 -1.17 -5.73
CA GLY A 56 0.11 -0.59 -4.63
C GLY A 56 1.51 -1.20 -4.45
N VAL A 57 1.60 -2.52 -4.32
CA VAL A 57 2.87 -3.23 -4.13
C VAL A 57 3.79 -3.12 -5.36
N PRO A 58 3.33 -3.39 -6.59
CA PRO A 58 4.17 -3.21 -7.79
C PRO A 58 4.67 -1.78 -7.97
N PHE A 59 3.82 -0.77 -7.68
CA PHE A 59 4.19 0.63 -7.76
C PHE A 59 5.31 1.01 -6.79
N VAL A 60 5.19 0.60 -5.52
CA VAL A 60 6.24 0.85 -4.52
C VAL A 60 7.53 0.08 -4.85
N ASP A 61 7.44 -1.14 -5.38
CA ASP A 61 8.63 -1.86 -5.84
C ASP A 61 9.34 -1.12 -6.98
N ALA A 62 8.60 -0.60 -7.96
CA ALA A 62 9.15 0.21 -9.04
C ALA A 62 9.79 1.51 -8.52
N LEU A 63 9.13 2.22 -7.61
CA LEU A 63 9.67 3.45 -7.02
C LEU A 63 10.98 3.20 -6.28
N ILE A 64 11.07 2.11 -5.52
CA ILE A 64 12.29 1.73 -4.81
C ILE A 64 13.41 1.37 -5.78
N LYS A 65 13.13 0.66 -6.87
CA LYS A 65 14.14 0.37 -7.91
C LYS A 65 14.70 1.66 -8.51
N ILE A 66 13.84 2.61 -8.85
CA ILE A 66 14.26 3.90 -9.41
C ILE A 66 15.14 4.67 -8.42
N VAL A 67 14.76 4.71 -7.14
CA VAL A 67 15.55 5.40 -6.11
C VAL A 67 16.93 4.74 -5.94
N LEU A 68 16.99 3.40 -5.92
CA LEU A 68 18.25 2.66 -5.80
C LEU A 68 19.16 2.85 -7.02
N GLU A 69 18.61 2.87 -8.24
CA GLU A 69 19.38 3.15 -9.46
C GLU A 69 19.95 4.57 -9.44
N LYS A 70 19.16 5.54 -8.97
CA LYS A 70 19.58 6.95 -8.85
C LYS A 70 20.70 7.15 -7.83
N GLU A 71 20.66 6.45 -6.69
CA GLU A 71 21.74 6.45 -5.70
C GLU A 71 23.05 5.91 -6.31
N LYS A 72 22.98 4.78 -7.01
CA LYS A 72 24.15 4.16 -7.65
C LYS A 72 24.82 5.06 -8.69
N GLN A 73 24.04 5.88 -9.41
CA GLN A 73 24.59 6.85 -10.37
C GLN A 73 25.21 8.09 -9.71
N ARG A 74 24.87 8.39 -8.46
CA ARG A 74 25.39 9.55 -7.73
C ARG A 74 26.74 9.27 -7.06
N GLU A 75 27.06 7.99 -6.85
CA GLU A 75 28.33 7.53 -6.25
C GLU A 75 29.41 7.16 -7.29
N SER A 76 29.09 7.18 -8.59
CA SER A 76 30.01 6.93 -9.71
C SER A 76 30.50 8.22 -10.36
#